data_AF-A0A3Q1H8V5-F1
#
_entry.id   AF-A0A3Q1H8V5-F1
#
_cell.length_a   1.000
_cell.length_b   1.000
_cell.length_c   1.000
_cell.angle_alpha   90.00
_cell.angle_beta   90.00
_cell.angle_gamma   90.00
#
_symmetry.space_group_name_H-M   'P 1'
#
loop_
_entity.id
_entity.type
_entity.pdbx_description
1 polymer ?
#
loop_
_entity_poly.entity_id
_entity_poly.type
_entity_poly.pdbx_seq_one_letter_code
_entity_poly.pdbx_strand_id
1 'polypeptide(L)'
;MISQYRVQLQTLVLVIFVVHPSRPVCVDVPSETEAVLGKPMRLTCISCMKREEVKAKTRVDWYYMPKEADKNITSERTHIYRYEDSNPVDLEGPFQGRLKWNGSQDLQDVSILIQNVSYNDSGLYECTVLREFEFGFFTPSFSKTKNIMLNVKEKATDDTTAIYSEIMMYVLLVFLTFWLLVEMVYCYRKISKSDEQAQDTATNYLAIPSEQKDNPAAPVTE
;
A
#
# COMPACT_ATOMS: atom_id res chain seq x y z
N MET A 1 -9.44 1.08 44.19
CA MET A 1 -9.20 0.00 43.20
C MET A 1 -10.46 -0.40 42.40
N ILE A 2 -11.61 -0.66 43.01
CA ILE A 2 -12.82 -1.18 42.30
C ILE A 2 -13.38 -0.26 41.18
N SER A 3 -13.25 1.06 41.33
CA SER A 3 -13.75 2.04 40.33
C SER A 3 -12.90 2.08 39.05
N GLN A 4 -11.57 1.91 39.14
CA GLN A 4 -10.69 1.91 37.96
C GLN A 4 -10.89 0.67 37.08
N TYR A 5 -11.12 -0.50 37.68
CA TYR A 5 -11.44 -1.73 36.95
C TYR A 5 -12.76 -1.63 36.17
N ARG A 6 -13.77 -0.94 36.73
CA ARG A 6 -15.06 -0.73 36.05
C ARG A 6 -14.94 0.21 34.86
N VAL A 7 -14.16 1.29 34.98
CA VAL A 7 -13.90 2.22 33.87
C VAL A 7 -13.11 1.53 32.76
N GLN A 8 -12.05 0.78 33.11
CA GLN A 8 -11.29 -0.01 32.14
C GLN A 8 -12.16 -1.04 31.40
N LEU A 9 -13.04 -1.74 32.12
CA LEU A 9 -13.96 -2.71 31.53
C LEU A 9 -14.98 -2.03 30.59
N GLN A 10 -15.52 -0.88 30.98
CA GLN A 10 -16.43 -0.10 30.14
C GLN A 10 -15.74 0.44 28.88
N THR A 11 -14.50 0.92 28.99
CA THR A 11 -13.71 1.34 27.82
C THR A 11 -13.36 0.17 26.91
N LEU A 12 -13.05 -1.01 27.45
CA LEU A 12 -12.76 -2.21 26.66
C LEU A 12 -13.99 -2.69 25.88
N VAL A 13 -15.16 -2.69 26.52
CA VAL A 13 -16.44 -3.03 25.90
C VAL A 13 -16.78 -2.04 24.78
N LEU A 14 -16.59 -0.73 25.00
CA LEU A 14 -16.76 0.29 23.96
C LEU A 14 -15.82 0.07 22.77
N VAL A 15 -14.55 -0.28 23.00
CA VAL A 15 -13.60 -0.58 21.91
C VAL A 15 -14.04 -1.81 21.10
N ILE A 16 -14.55 -2.85 21.76
CA ILE A 16 -15.04 -4.07 21.07
C ILE A 16 -16.29 -3.77 20.23
N PHE A 17 -17.19 -2.88 20.67
CA PHE A 17 -18.37 -2.49 19.90
C PHE A 17 -18.06 -1.56 18.71
N VAL A 18 -16.98 -0.78 18.78
CA VAL A 18 -16.54 0.11 17.68
C VAL A 18 -15.81 -0.67 16.58
N VAL A 19 -15.20 -1.82 16.91
CA VAL A 19 -14.58 -2.69 15.91
C VAL A 19 -15.66 -3.55 15.25
N HIS A 20 -16.33 -2.99 14.24
CA HIS A 20 -17.10 -3.80 13.31
C HIS A 20 -16.16 -4.80 12.62
N PRO A 21 -16.46 -6.11 12.63
CA PRO A 21 -15.66 -7.07 11.89
C PRO A 21 -15.78 -6.73 10.40
N SER A 22 -14.69 -6.26 9.81
CA SER A 22 -14.59 -6.05 8.37
C SER A 22 -14.83 -7.39 7.67
N ARG A 23 -15.79 -7.44 6.74
CA ARG A 23 -16.01 -8.64 5.93
C ARG A 23 -14.87 -8.79 4.93
N PRO A 24 -14.36 -10.01 4.70
CA PRO A 24 -13.42 -10.25 3.60
C PRO A 24 -14.12 -9.93 2.27
N VAL A 25 -13.39 -9.32 1.35
CA VAL A 25 -13.87 -8.97 0.01
C VAL A 25 -12.84 -9.47 -1.01
N CYS A 26 -13.31 -10.10 -2.08
CA CYS A 26 -12.45 -10.44 -3.20
C CYS A 26 -12.12 -9.18 -4.02
N VAL A 27 -10.83 -8.98 -4.31
CA VAL A 27 -10.35 -7.86 -5.13
C VAL A 27 -9.58 -8.39 -6.32
N ASP A 28 -9.93 -7.92 -7.50
CA ASP A 28 -9.21 -8.22 -8.74
C ASP A 28 -7.90 -7.42 -8.79
N VAL A 29 -6.79 -8.08 -8.47
CA VAL A 29 -5.44 -7.49 -8.55
C VAL A 29 -4.74 -7.94 -9.83
N PRO A 30 -4.06 -7.05 -10.57
CA PRO A 30 -3.24 -7.44 -11.73
C PRO A 30 -2.02 -8.25 -11.29
N SER A 31 -1.54 -9.14 -12.17
CA SER A 31 -0.30 -9.87 -11.93
C SER A 31 0.93 -8.98 -12.06
N GLU A 32 1.98 -9.34 -11.34
CA GLU A 32 3.34 -8.88 -11.61
C GLU A 32 3.76 -9.26 -13.04
N THR A 33 4.48 -8.36 -13.70
CA THR A 33 4.92 -8.48 -15.09
C THR A 33 6.40 -8.82 -15.23
N GLU A 34 7.16 -8.75 -14.13
CA GLU A 34 8.61 -8.98 -14.13
C GLU A 34 8.94 -10.22 -13.31
N ALA A 35 9.68 -11.15 -13.90
CA ALA A 35 10.17 -12.34 -13.21
C ALA A 35 11.69 -12.36 -13.16
N VAL A 36 12.23 -12.93 -12.09
CA VAL A 36 13.68 -13.09 -11.91
C VAL A 36 14.12 -14.44 -12.42
N LEU A 37 15.20 -14.46 -13.21
CA LEU A 37 15.80 -15.68 -13.75
C LEU A 37 16.08 -16.72 -12.65
N GLY A 38 15.69 -17.97 -12.90
CA GLY A 38 15.91 -19.12 -12.01
C GLY A 38 15.05 -19.15 -10.74
N LYS A 39 14.33 -18.07 -10.42
CA LYS A 39 13.40 -18.04 -9.28
C LYS A 39 12.01 -18.53 -9.70
N PRO A 40 11.20 -19.05 -8.77
CA PRO A 40 9.80 -19.33 -9.05
C PRO A 40 9.02 -18.02 -9.20
N MET A 41 8.11 -17.97 -10.17
CA MET A 41 7.23 -16.81 -10.42
C MET A 41 5.78 -17.24 -10.34
N ARG A 42 4.96 -16.44 -9.64
CA ARG A 42 3.52 -16.64 -9.58
C ARG A 42 2.82 -15.74 -10.59
N LEU A 43 2.09 -16.33 -11.53
CA LEU A 43 1.20 -15.60 -12.44
C LEU A 43 -0.18 -15.47 -11.79
N THR A 44 -0.49 -14.25 -11.34
CA THR A 44 -1.70 -13.99 -10.58
C THR A 44 -2.90 -13.77 -11.51
N CYS A 45 -3.88 -14.65 -11.45
CA CYS A 45 -5.15 -14.48 -12.15
C CYS A 45 -6.30 -14.62 -11.16
N ILE A 46 -6.83 -13.49 -10.72
CA ILE A 46 -8.01 -13.45 -9.84
C ILE A 46 -9.20 -13.05 -10.70
N SER A 47 -10.34 -13.72 -10.53
CA SER A 47 -11.61 -13.29 -11.12
C SER A 47 -12.67 -13.36 -10.05
N CYS A 48 -12.97 -12.23 -9.41
CA CYS A 48 -13.98 -12.19 -8.37
C CYS A 48 -15.39 -12.41 -8.92
N MET A 49 -16.18 -13.21 -8.21
CA MET A 49 -17.60 -13.38 -8.50
C MET A 49 -18.36 -12.15 -7.97
N LYS A 50 -19.37 -11.68 -8.71
CA LYS A 50 -20.22 -10.56 -8.23
C LYS A 50 -20.98 -10.90 -6.95
N ARG A 51 -21.25 -12.20 -6.76
CA ARG A 51 -22.06 -12.74 -5.68
C ARG A 51 -21.43 -14.07 -5.27
N GLU A 52 -20.99 -14.16 -4.03
CA GLU A 52 -20.23 -15.30 -3.50
C GLU A 52 -21.14 -16.49 -3.12
N GLU A 53 -22.38 -16.22 -2.72
CA GLU A 53 -23.33 -17.26 -2.32
C GLU A 53 -23.84 -18.15 -3.47
N VAL A 54 -23.56 -17.79 -4.73
CA VAL A 54 -23.99 -18.55 -5.91
C VAL A 54 -22.94 -19.60 -6.26
N LYS A 55 -23.35 -20.87 -6.31
CA LYS A 55 -22.48 -21.95 -6.77
C LYS A 55 -22.28 -21.87 -8.28
N ALA A 56 -21.03 -21.96 -8.72
CA ALA A 56 -20.66 -21.99 -10.13
C ALA A 56 -19.63 -23.08 -10.39
N LYS A 57 -19.82 -23.83 -11.47
CA LYS A 57 -18.80 -24.72 -12.03
C LYS A 57 -17.79 -23.84 -12.77
N THR A 58 -16.53 -23.87 -12.32
CA THR A 58 -15.46 -23.04 -12.88
C THR A 58 -14.48 -23.91 -13.66
N ARG A 59 -14.21 -23.53 -14.90
CA ARG A 59 -13.16 -24.07 -15.75
C ARG A 59 -12.16 -22.96 -16.04
N VAL A 60 -10.87 -23.28 -15.96
CA VAL A 60 -9.79 -22.32 -16.24
C VAL A 60 -8.89 -22.92 -17.31
N ASP A 61 -8.65 -22.15 -18.36
CA ASP A 61 -7.70 -22.51 -19.41
C ASP A 61 -6.63 -21.41 -19.48
N TRP A 62 -5.36 -21.82 -19.42
CA TRP A 62 -4.20 -20.94 -19.55
C TRP A 62 -3.53 -21.12 -20.90
N TYR A 63 -3.27 -20.02 -21.57
CA TYR A 63 -2.60 -19.99 -22.85
C TYR A 63 -1.30 -19.18 -22.77
N TYR A 64 -0.31 -19.60 -23.56
CA TYR A 64 0.96 -18.93 -23.74
C TYR A 64 1.13 -18.51 -25.19
N MET A 65 1.61 -17.28 -25.39
CA MET A 65 1.95 -16.72 -26.68
C MET A 65 3.36 -16.14 -26.56
N PRO A 66 4.34 -16.67 -27.30
CA PRO A 66 5.71 -16.17 -27.22
C PRO A 66 5.78 -14.71 -27.71
N LYS A 67 6.71 -13.94 -27.16
CA LYS A 67 6.96 -12.57 -27.63
C LYS A 67 7.56 -12.63 -29.05
N GLU A 68 6.81 -12.21 -30.06
CA GLU A 68 7.25 -12.19 -31.47
C GLU A 68 8.62 -11.53 -31.62
N ALA A 69 9.60 -12.28 -32.15
CA ALA A 69 10.84 -11.71 -32.68
C ALA A 69 10.68 -11.28 -34.16
N ASP A 70 9.74 -11.91 -34.90
CA ASP A 70 9.55 -11.70 -36.34
C ASP A 70 8.08 -11.56 -36.72
N LYS A 71 7.74 -10.46 -37.41
CA LYS A 71 6.39 -9.99 -37.79
C LYS A 71 5.61 -10.91 -38.76
N ASN A 72 6.08 -12.12 -39.03
CA ASN A 72 5.54 -13.02 -40.07
C ASN A 72 5.06 -14.38 -39.55
N ILE A 73 5.15 -14.65 -38.24
CA ILE A 73 4.66 -15.90 -37.65
C ILE A 73 3.47 -15.54 -36.78
N THR A 74 2.28 -16.02 -37.15
CA THR A 74 1.09 -15.95 -36.30
C THR A 74 1.45 -16.56 -34.95
N SER A 75 1.53 -15.75 -33.89
CA SER A 75 1.78 -16.19 -32.53
C SER A 75 0.88 -17.39 -32.19
N GLU A 76 1.45 -18.59 -32.18
CA GLU A 76 0.70 -19.82 -31.94
C GLU A 76 0.27 -19.84 -30.47
N ARG A 77 -1.03 -19.60 -30.24
CA ARG A 77 -1.65 -19.63 -28.91
C ARG A 77 -1.60 -21.06 -28.39
N THR A 78 -0.62 -21.35 -27.54
CA THR A 78 -0.39 -22.69 -26.99
C THR A 78 -1.17 -22.86 -25.70
N HIS A 79 -1.95 -23.92 -25.58
CA HIS A 79 -2.70 -24.20 -24.37
C HIS A 79 -1.82 -24.96 -23.36
N ILE A 80 -1.46 -24.33 -22.25
CA ILE A 80 -0.39 -24.80 -21.34
C ILE A 80 -0.92 -25.43 -20.06
N TYR A 81 -2.09 -25.03 -19.57
CA TYR A 81 -2.61 -25.52 -18.29
C TYR A 81 -4.13 -25.47 -18.27
N ARG A 82 -4.76 -26.53 -17.74
CA ARG A 82 -6.21 -26.61 -17.57
C ARG A 82 -6.57 -26.94 -16.14
N TYR A 83 -7.59 -26.28 -15.62
CA TYR A 83 -8.24 -26.68 -14.37
C TYR A 83 -9.72 -26.92 -14.63
N GLU A 84 -10.18 -28.14 -14.36
CA GLU A 84 -11.58 -28.54 -14.50
C GLU A 84 -11.92 -29.60 -13.45
N ASP A 85 -13.09 -29.50 -12.82
CA ASP A 85 -13.61 -30.49 -11.87
C ASP A 85 -12.62 -30.92 -10.77
N SER A 86 -11.93 -29.94 -10.18
CA SER A 86 -10.91 -30.13 -9.12
C SER A 86 -9.61 -30.82 -9.55
N ASN A 87 -9.40 -31.00 -10.86
CA ASN A 87 -8.22 -31.63 -11.41
C ASN A 87 -7.40 -30.60 -12.21
N PRO A 88 -6.25 -30.13 -11.68
CA PRO A 88 -5.28 -29.40 -12.47
C PRO A 88 -4.53 -30.35 -13.41
N VAL A 89 -4.54 -30.04 -14.70
CA VAL A 89 -3.85 -30.80 -15.74
C VAL A 89 -2.83 -29.89 -16.41
N ASP A 90 -1.56 -30.27 -16.27
CA ASP A 90 -0.47 -29.71 -17.05
C ASP A 90 -0.49 -30.32 -18.45
N LEU A 91 -0.44 -29.49 -19.48
CA LEU A 91 -0.54 -29.93 -20.86
C LEU A 91 0.84 -30.02 -21.50
N GLU A 92 0.95 -30.83 -22.56
CA GLU A 92 2.20 -30.96 -23.30
C GLU A 92 2.60 -29.60 -23.89
N GLY A 93 3.84 -29.21 -23.65
CA GLY A 93 4.34 -27.91 -24.08
C GLY A 93 5.68 -27.54 -23.44
N PRO A 94 6.18 -26.31 -23.68
CA PRO A 94 7.48 -25.86 -23.19
C PRO A 94 7.58 -25.72 -21.66
N PHE A 95 6.46 -25.87 -20.95
CA PHE A 95 6.37 -25.72 -19.50
C PHE A 95 6.10 -27.03 -18.76
N GLN A 96 6.08 -28.17 -19.46
CA GLN A 96 5.73 -29.46 -18.90
C GLN A 96 6.56 -29.79 -17.66
N GLY A 97 5.88 -30.07 -16.54
CA GLY A 97 6.49 -30.41 -15.26
C GLY A 97 7.01 -29.22 -14.45
N ARG A 98 6.91 -27.98 -14.96
CA ARG A 98 7.30 -26.74 -14.26
C ARG A 98 6.11 -25.94 -13.74
N LEU A 99 4.90 -26.17 -14.26
CA LEU A 99 3.70 -25.47 -13.82
C LEU A 99 3.07 -26.14 -12.60
N LYS A 100 2.69 -25.34 -11.62
CA LYS A 100 1.94 -25.78 -10.45
C LYS A 100 0.71 -24.92 -10.22
N TRP A 101 -0.38 -25.56 -9.82
CA TRP A 101 -1.58 -24.85 -9.38
C TRP A 101 -1.31 -24.10 -8.07
N ASN A 102 -1.66 -22.80 -8.03
CA ASN A 102 -1.54 -21.96 -6.85
C ASN A 102 -2.80 -21.08 -6.69
N GLY A 103 -3.97 -21.65 -6.96
CA GLY A 103 -5.27 -21.00 -6.80
C GLY A 103 -5.93 -21.30 -5.44
N SER A 104 -7.01 -20.58 -5.15
CA SER A 104 -7.83 -20.77 -3.95
C SER A 104 -8.85 -21.90 -4.13
N GLN A 105 -9.35 -22.42 -3.00
CA GLN A 105 -10.39 -23.46 -3.01
C GLN A 105 -11.71 -22.96 -3.61
N ASP A 106 -12.01 -21.66 -3.44
CA ASP A 106 -13.24 -21.04 -3.96
C ASP A 106 -13.17 -20.72 -5.46
N LEU A 107 -12.04 -21.02 -6.13
CA LEU A 107 -11.82 -20.79 -7.56
C LEU A 107 -12.05 -19.33 -7.99
N GLN A 108 -11.90 -18.39 -7.05
CA GLN A 108 -11.84 -16.96 -7.32
C GLN A 108 -10.42 -16.54 -7.68
N ASP A 109 -9.43 -17.13 -7.01
CA ASP A 109 -8.01 -17.04 -7.36
C ASP A 109 -7.62 -18.30 -8.14
N VAL A 110 -7.22 -18.13 -9.39
CA VAL A 110 -6.89 -19.22 -10.33
C VAL A 110 -5.46 -19.09 -10.86
N SER A 111 -4.59 -18.60 -9.98
CA SER A 111 -3.17 -18.37 -10.25
C SER A 111 -2.39 -19.67 -10.46
N ILE A 112 -1.34 -19.58 -11.28
CA ILE A 112 -0.37 -20.67 -11.50
C ILE A 112 1.03 -20.22 -11.09
N LEU A 113 1.87 -21.18 -10.73
CA LEU A 113 3.26 -20.98 -10.36
C LEU A 113 4.16 -21.62 -11.41
N ILE A 114 5.05 -20.82 -12.01
CA ILE A 114 6.11 -21.29 -12.89
C ILE A 114 7.35 -21.54 -12.04
N GLN A 115 7.82 -22.79 -12.00
CA GLN A 115 9.06 -23.15 -11.34
C GLN A 115 10.26 -22.94 -12.27
N ASN A 116 11.37 -22.42 -11.72
CA ASN A 116 12.63 -22.18 -12.43
C ASN A 116 12.42 -21.41 -13.74
N VAL A 117 12.15 -20.11 -13.62
CA VAL A 117 11.90 -19.24 -14.78
C VAL A 117 13.14 -19.08 -15.65
N SER A 118 12.96 -19.16 -16.96
CA SER A 118 13.98 -18.99 -18.00
C SER A 118 13.63 -17.83 -18.94
N TYR A 119 14.60 -17.29 -19.68
CA TYR A 119 14.37 -16.21 -20.63
C TYR A 119 13.32 -16.52 -21.70
N ASN A 120 13.24 -17.79 -22.11
CA ASN A 120 12.28 -18.29 -23.11
C ASN A 120 10.84 -18.28 -22.60
N ASP A 121 10.62 -18.09 -21.29
CA ASP A 121 9.30 -17.99 -20.69
C ASP A 121 8.73 -16.56 -20.84
N SER A 122 9.49 -15.62 -21.40
CA SER A 122 9.04 -14.25 -21.66
C SER A 122 8.02 -14.22 -22.79
N GLY A 123 6.84 -13.66 -22.52
CA GLY A 123 5.74 -13.69 -23.48
C GLY A 123 4.45 -13.16 -22.90
N LEU A 124 3.37 -13.37 -23.64
CA LEU A 124 2.01 -13.04 -23.22
C LEU A 124 1.33 -14.31 -22.71
N TYR A 125 0.89 -14.26 -21.47
CA TYR A 125 0.08 -15.29 -20.84
C TYR A 125 -1.37 -14.82 -20.79
N GLU A 126 -2.28 -15.72 -21.13
CA GLU A 126 -3.71 -15.45 -21.15
C GLU A 126 -4.43 -16.46 -20.27
N CYS A 127 -5.12 -15.95 -19.26
CA CYS A 127 -5.95 -16.73 -18.34
C CYS A 127 -7.42 -16.55 -18.76
N THR A 128 -8.06 -17.63 -19.21
CA THR A 128 -9.48 -17.65 -19.53
C THR A 128 -10.25 -18.42 -18.47
N VAL A 129 -11.10 -17.72 -17.73
CA VAL A 129 -11.97 -18.26 -16.69
C VAL A 129 -13.38 -18.37 -17.25
N LEU A 130 -13.87 -19.59 -17.41
CA LEU A 130 -15.24 -19.91 -17.77
C LEU A 130 -16.00 -20.33 -16.52
N ARG A 131 -17.13 -19.68 -16.24
CA ARG A 131 -18.02 -20.05 -15.14
C ARG A 131 -19.41 -20.35 -15.65
N GLU A 132 -19.93 -21.50 -15.25
CA GLU A 132 -21.30 -21.91 -15.46
C GLU A 132 -22.02 -21.83 -14.11
N PHE A 133 -23.00 -20.95 -14.02
CA PHE A 133 -23.76 -20.77 -12.78
C PHE A 133 -24.99 -21.66 -12.79
N GLU A 134 -25.29 -22.33 -11.68
CA GLU A 134 -26.46 -23.20 -11.59
C GLU A 134 -27.61 -22.45 -10.88
N PHE A 135 -28.54 -21.90 -11.66
CA PHE A 135 -29.75 -21.24 -11.13
C PHE A 135 -31.00 -22.09 -11.36
N GLY A 136 -31.02 -23.33 -10.87
CA GLY A 136 -32.18 -24.24 -10.84
C GLY A 136 -32.80 -24.57 -12.21
N PHE A 137 -33.46 -23.59 -12.83
CA PHE A 137 -34.10 -23.65 -14.14
C PHE A 137 -33.22 -23.10 -15.28
N PHE A 138 -32.12 -22.42 -14.98
CA PHE A 138 -31.25 -21.80 -15.99
C PHE A 138 -29.77 -21.90 -15.61
N THR A 139 -28.91 -22.10 -16.61
CA THR A 139 -27.46 -22.24 -16.44
C THR A 139 -26.69 -21.26 -17.33
N PRO A 140 -26.56 -19.98 -16.94
CA PRO A 140 -25.77 -19.03 -17.72
C PRO A 140 -24.27 -19.31 -17.60
N SER A 141 -23.58 -19.20 -18.73
CA SER A 141 -22.13 -19.25 -18.81
C SER A 141 -21.54 -17.84 -18.98
N PHE A 142 -20.51 -17.51 -18.23
CA PHE A 142 -19.72 -16.28 -18.39
C PHE A 142 -18.25 -16.60 -18.53
N SER A 143 -17.60 -15.98 -19.51
CA SER A 143 -16.15 -16.05 -19.68
C SER A 143 -15.49 -14.71 -19.37
N LYS A 144 -14.33 -14.78 -18.70
CA LYS A 144 -13.46 -13.64 -18.45
C LYS A 144 -12.04 -14.00 -18.81
N THR A 145 -11.41 -13.15 -19.60
CA THR A 145 -10.04 -13.33 -20.06
C THR A 145 -9.16 -12.22 -19.48
N LYS A 146 -8.01 -12.60 -18.91
CA LYS A 146 -6.99 -11.69 -18.39
C LYS A 146 -5.66 -11.96 -19.06
N ASN A 147 -5.01 -10.87 -19.48
CA ASN A 147 -3.75 -10.91 -20.22
C ASN A 147 -2.62 -10.42 -19.32
N ILE A 148 -1.51 -11.15 -19.29
CA ILE A 148 -0.35 -10.90 -18.44
C ILE A 148 0.88 -10.93 -19.33
N MET A 149 1.58 -9.81 -19.47
CA MET A 149 2.83 -9.74 -20.22
C MET A 149 3.99 -9.99 -19.25
N LEU A 150 4.64 -11.14 -19.37
CA LEU A 150 5.77 -11.51 -18.54
C LEU A 150 7.09 -11.16 -19.24
N ASN A 151 7.97 -10.48 -18.51
CA ASN A 151 9.32 -10.17 -18.93
C ASN A 151 10.32 -10.70 -17.90
N VAL A 152 11.24 -11.55 -18.34
CA VAL A 152 12.23 -12.16 -17.46
C VAL A 152 13.50 -11.31 -17.43
N LYS A 153 13.95 -10.96 -16.22
CA LYS A 153 15.18 -10.18 -15.95
C LYS A 153 16.12 -10.96 -15.04
N GLU A 154 17.42 -10.65 -15.09
CA GLU A 154 18.43 -11.28 -14.20
C GLU A 154 18.26 -10.87 -12.74
N LYS A 155 17.83 -9.63 -12.51
CA LYS A 155 17.69 -9.03 -11.19
C LYS A 155 16.31 -8.42 -11.05
N ALA A 156 15.73 -8.53 -9.84
CA ALA A 156 14.51 -7.82 -9.48
C ALA A 156 14.73 -6.32 -9.63
N THR A 157 13.75 -5.62 -10.20
CA THR A 157 13.71 -4.16 -10.17
C THR A 157 13.28 -3.71 -8.78
N ASP A 158 13.93 -2.69 -8.26
CA ASP A 158 13.50 -2.07 -7.01
C ASP A 158 12.28 -1.18 -7.29
N ASP A 159 11.28 -1.24 -6.41
CA ASP A 159 10.07 -0.42 -6.52
C ASP A 159 10.43 1.06 -6.40
N THR A 160 10.53 1.73 -7.54
CA THR A 160 10.89 3.16 -7.61
C THR A 160 9.92 4.02 -6.79
N THR A 161 8.65 3.62 -6.70
CA THR A 161 7.64 4.28 -5.86
C THR A 161 7.94 4.15 -4.38
N ALA A 162 8.44 3.00 -3.91
CA ALA A 162 8.81 2.80 -2.52
C ALA A 162 10.03 3.66 -2.15
N ILE A 163 11.04 3.69 -3.02
CA ILE A 163 12.23 4.54 -2.83
C ILE A 163 11.81 6.03 -2.81
N TYR A 164 10.93 6.44 -3.73
CA TYR A 164 10.46 7.82 -3.79
C TYR A 164 9.66 8.23 -2.54
N SER A 165 8.76 7.37 -2.06
CA SER A 165 7.94 7.67 -0.87
C SER A 165 8.79 7.76 0.40
N GLU A 166 9.82 6.92 0.53
CA GLU A 166 10.79 6.99 1.61
C GLU A 166 11.57 8.32 1.59
N ILE A 167 12.10 8.71 0.43
CA ILE A 167 12.84 9.99 0.29
C ILE A 167 11.92 11.16 0.60
N MET A 168 10.69 11.19 0.06
CA MET A 168 9.73 12.27 0.32
C MET A 168 9.35 12.38 1.80
N MET A 169 9.23 11.25 2.51
CA MET A 169 8.99 11.25 3.96
C MET A 169 10.12 11.95 4.71
N TYR A 170 11.39 11.58 4.46
CA TYR A 170 12.52 12.22 5.13
C TYR A 170 12.64 13.70 4.80
N VAL A 171 12.41 14.09 3.55
CA VAL A 171 12.41 15.49 3.12
C VAL A 171 11.38 16.30 3.91
N LEU A 172 10.14 15.82 3.98
CA LEU A 172 9.08 16.49 4.75
C LEU A 172 9.42 16.59 6.24
N LEU A 173 10.00 15.53 6.84
CA LEU A 173 10.42 15.55 8.23
C LEU A 173 11.51 16.60 8.50
N VAL A 174 12.53 16.70 7.64
CA VAL A 174 13.60 17.70 7.80
C VAL A 174 13.08 19.13 7.65
N PHE A 175 12.20 19.38 6.67
CA PHE A 175 11.61 20.71 6.48
C PHE A 175 10.72 21.13 7.65
N LEU A 176 9.85 20.23 8.13
CA LEU A 176 8.96 20.53 9.27
C LEU A 176 9.75 20.72 10.57
N THR A 177 10.77 19.90 10.83
CA THR A 177 11.63 20.07 12.01
C THR A 177 12.42 21.36 11.96
N PHE A 178 13.01 21.70 10.81
CA PHE A 178 13.71 22.98 10.63
C PHE A 178 12.76 24.18 10.84
N TRP A 179 11.56 24.14 10.27
CA TRP A 179 10.55 25.17 10.47
C TRP A 179 10.20 25.34 11.96
N LEU A 180 9.94 24.23 12.68
CA LEU A 180 9.68 24.27 14.11
C LEU A 180 10.87 24.83 14.90
N LEU A 181 12.10 24.48 14.55
CA LEU A 181 13.29 25.05 15.21
C LEU A 181 13.40 26.56 14.98
N VAL A 182 13.10 27.05 13.78
CA VAL A 182 13.08 28.48 13.48
C VAL A 182 12.02 29.20 14.32
N GLU A 183 10.80 28.67 14.39
CA GLU A 183 9.73 29.22 15.24
C GLU A 183 10.10 29.18 16.72
N MET A 184 10.67 28.08 17.20
CA MET A 184 11.13 27.95 18.59
C MET A 184 12.21 28.99 18.94
N VAL A 185 13.21 29.19 18.07
CA VAL A 185 14.25 30.21 18.26
C VAL A 185 13.67 31.62 18.16
N TYR A 186 12.76 31.86 17.23
CA TYR A 186 12.08 33.14 17.07
C TYR A 186 11.25 33.50 18.31
N CYS A 187 10.41 32.59 18.79
CA CYS A 187 9.63 32.73 20.01
C CYS A 187 10.53 32.92 21.23
N TYR A 188 11.59 32.11 21.37
CA TYR A 188 12.54 32.24 22.46
C TYR A 188 13.17 33.63 22.52
N ARG A 189 13.71 34.11 21.38
CA ARG A 189 14.31 35.46 21.30
C ARG A 189 13.30 36.57 21.53
N LYS A 190 12.05 36.38 21.11
CA LYS A 190 10.99 37.36 21.34
C LYS A 190 10.63 37.45 22.83
N ILE A 191 10.46 36.30 23.49
CA ILE A 191 10.14 36.22 24.92
C ILE A 191 11.29 36.78 25.76
N SER A 192 12.54 36.40 25.46
CA SER A 192 13.70 36.88 26.22
C SER A 192 13.80 38.41 26.18
N LYS A 193 13.56 39.03 25.01
CA LYS A 193 13.54 40.50 24.89
C LYS A 193 12.40 41.14 25.67
N SER A 194 11.21 40.51 25.71
CA SER A 194 10.10 41.03 26.53
C SER A 194 10.34 40.88 28.03
N ASP A 195 11.07 39.85 28.45
CA ASP A 195 11.40 39.59 29.87
C ASP A 195 12.42 40.62 30.39
N GLU A 196 13.46 40.92 29.60
CA GLU A 196 14.41 42.01 29.88
C GLU A 196 13.67 43.35 30.05
N GLN A 197 12.72 43.67 29.15
CA GLN A 197 11.95 44.91 29.22
C GLN A 197 11.00 44.97 30.43
N ALA A 198 10.40 43.85 30.83
CA ALA A 198 9.57 43.76 32.03
C ALA A 198 10.39 43.98 33.31
N GLN A 199 11.61 43.44 33.35
CA GLN A 199 12.52 43.60 34.47
C GLN A 199 13.03 45.04 34.60
N ASP A 200 13.41 45.70 33.50
CA ASP A 200 13.80 47.12 33.51
C ASP A 200 12.65 48.02 34.00
N THR A 201 11.43 47.73 33.56
CA THR A 201 10.24 48.49 33.97
C THR A 201 9.98 48.32 35.47
N ALA A 202 10.05 47.09 36.01
CA ALA A 202 9.89 46.83 37.44
C ALA A 202 11.00 47.46 38.29
N THR A 203 12.24 47.46 37.78
CA THR A 203 13.39 48.07 38.47
C THR A 203 13.28 49.59 38.49
N ASN A 204 12.74 50.21 37.44
CA ASN A 204 12.47 51.66 37.39
C ASN A 204 11.44 52.09 38.45
N TYR A 205 10.42 51.28 38.72
CA TYR A 205 9.44 51.55 39.79
C TYR A 205 10.03 51.40 41.20
N LEU A 206 11.04 50.55 41.38
CA LEU A 206 11.74 50.36 42.66
C LEU A 206 12.85 51.40 42.91
N ALA A 207 13.29 52.11 41.87
CA ALA A 207 14.38 53.08 41.94
C ALA A 207 13.93 54.53 42.20
N ILE A 208 12.74 54.77 42.77
CA ILE A 208 12.36 56.12 43.24
C ILE A 208 13.27 56.50 44.41
N PRO A 209 14.17 57.50 44.28
CA PRO A 209 14.96 57.98 45.41
C PRO A 209 14.02 58.76 46.32
N SER A 210 13.95 58.36 47.59
CA SER A 210 13.39 59.20 48.65
C SER A 210 14.34 60.37 48.89
N GLU A 211 14.18 61.48 48.19
CA GLU A 211 14.82 62.74 48.60
C GLU A 211 13.81 63.75 49.13
N GLN A 212 14.10 64.09 50.37
CA GLN A 212 13.43 64.89 51.35
C GLN A 212 14.02 66.31 51.29
N LYS A 213 13.14 67.30 51.11
CA LYS A 213 13.13 68.61 51.81
C LYS A 213 14.45 69.41 51.90
N ASP A 214 14.54 70.55 51.20
CA ASP A 214 14.66 71.88 51.84
C ASP A 214 14.53 73.04 50.82
N ASN A 215 14.03 74.17 51.33
CA ASN A 215 13.49 75.33 50.63
C ASN A 215 14.55 76.47 50.49
N PRO A 216 14.25 77.70 50.01
CA PRO A 216 15.01 78.39 48.96
C PRO A 216 15.82 79.62 49.44
N ALA A 217 16.73 80.14 48.61
CA ALA A 217 17.20 81.54 48.61
C ALA A 217 17.96 81.84 47.29
N ALA A 218 17.42 82.66 46.39
CA ALA A 218 17.59 84.12 46.30
C ALA A 218 18.63 84.49 45.19
N PRO A 219 18.74 85.76 44.73
CA PRO A 219 18.37 86.17 43.37
C PRO A 219 19.48 86.99 42.66
N VAL A 220 19.10 87.80 41.64
CA VAL A 220 19.80 89.00 41.07
C VAL A 220 20.68 88.69 39.84
N THR A 221 20.18 88.89 38.60
CA THR A 221 20.40 90.04 37.66
C THR A 221 21.88 90.34 37.42
N GLU A 222 22.40 90.44 36.20
CA GLU A 222 21.97 91.23 35.02
C GLU A 222 21.92 90.45 33.70
#